data_AF-A0A935RPX6-F1
#
_entry.id   AF-A0A935RPX6-F1
#
_cell.length_a   1.000
_cell.length_b   1.000
_cell.length_c   1.000
_cell.angle_alpha   90.00
_cell.angle_beta   90.00
_cell.angle_gamma   90.00
#
_symmetry.space_group_name_H-M   'P 1'
#
loop_
_entity.id
_entity.type
_entity.pdbx_description
1 polymer ?
#
loop_
_entity_poly.entity_id
_entity_poly.type
_entity_poly.pdbx_seq_one_letter_code
_entity_poly.pdbx_strand_id
1 'polypeptide(L)'
;MSIVINDRNTVKTVEARWWCQLEGAKEWSTKYAIFNANIERLESSPMWRNLLKSKRCIMPVTSFYEWPEKGKPPLEIFANGGHPFALAGLWSTWFDGGVRRESFAVITTAANDFMSAYHRAMPVILESKDIQKLWLLEGGMDILRGFECHLTGKPLTDKIENVYPDRSDGLA
;
A
#
# COMPACT_ATOMS: atom_id res chain seq x y z
N MET A 1 -8.94 6.97 4.70
CA MET A 1 -8.80 5.50 4.80
C MET A 1 -8.11 5.23 6.10
N SER A 2 -8.49 4.18 6.81
CA SER A 2 -7.90 3.90 8.11
C SER A 2 -6.65 3.01 7.95
N ILE A 3 -5.56 3.40 8.60
CA ILE A 3 -4.34 2.60 8.72
C ILE A 3 -4.04 2.33 10.20
N VAL A 4 -3.35 1.23 10.48
CA VAL A 4 -2.86 0.89 11.81
C VAL A 4 -1.39 1.29 11.90
N ILE A 5 -1.05 2.06 12.93
CA ILE A 5 0.32 2.54 13.20
C ILE A 5 0.75 2.17 14.62
N ASN A 6 2.07 2.06 14.83
CA ASN A 6 2.66 2.10 16.15
C ASN A 6 3.22 3.50 16.41
N ASP A 7 2.59 4.22 17.33
CA ASP A 7 3.04 5.53 17.78
C ASP A 7 3.51 5.40 19.23
N ARG A 8 4.84 5.40 19.43
CA ARG A 8 5.48 5.31 20.76
C ARG A 8 4.98 4.13 21.59
N ASN A 9 5.00 2.92 21.02
CA ASN A 9 4.50 1.67 21.61
C ASN A 9 2.99 1.61 21.83
N THR A 10 2.24 2.56 21.27
CA THR A 10 0.78 2.49 21.23
C THR A 10 0.34 2.14 19.82
N VAL A 11 -0.25 0.95 19.67
CA VAL A 11 -0.91 0.55 18.42
C VAL A 11 -2.27 1.24 18.35
N LYS A 12 -2.49 2.01 17.28
CA LYS A 12 -3.75 2.73 17.06
C LYS A 12 -4.12 2.81 15.60
N THR A 13 -5.42 2.93 15.35
CA THR A 13 -5.96 3.23 14.03
C THR A 13 -5.99 4.74 13.83
N VAL A 14 -5.55 5.21 12.66
CA VAL A 14 -5.61 6.62 12.27
C VAL A 14 -6.20 6.76 10.87
N GLU A 15 -6.91 7.86 10.63
CA GLU A 15 -7.27 8.26 9.27
C GLU A 15 -6.06 8.82 8.55
N ALA A 16 -5.79 8.26 7.38
CA ALA A 16 -4.73 8.70 6.48
C ALA A 16 -5.22 8.76 5.04
N ARG A 17 -4.65 9.69 4.28
CA ARG A 17 -4.89 9.79 2.84
C ARG A 17 -3.87 8.91 2.10
N TRP A 18 -4.36 8.02 1.24
CA TRP A 18 -3.48 7.30 0.32
C TRP A 18 -2.95 8.30 -0.71
N TRP A 19 -1.65 8.18 -1.07
CA TRP A 19 -0.80 9.19 -1.73
C TRP A 19 0.02 9.99 -0.71
N CYS A 20 1.19 9.44 -0.37
CA CYS A 20 2.01 9.92 0.72
C CYS A 20 2.55 11.33 0.46
N GLN A 21 2.38 12.20 1.44
CA GLN A 21 3.02 13.51 1.55
C GLN A 21 4.10 13.43 2.62
N LEU A 22 5.28 13.96 2.33
CA LEU A 22 6.38 13.96 3.28
C LEU A 22 6.25 15.10 4.29
N GLU A 23 6.93 14.94 5.42
CA GLU A 23 7.14 16.02 6.37
C GLU A 23 7.74 17.25 5.68
N GLY A 24 7.17 18.42 5.95
CA GLY A 24 7.55 19.68 5.29
C GLY A 24 6.79 20.00 4.00
N ALA A 25 5.94 19.10 3.50
CA ALA A 25 4.99 19.46 2.44
C ALA A 25 4.07 20.60 2.92
N LYS A 26 3.98 21.68 2.13
CA LYS A 26 3.19 22.88 2.46
C LYS A 26 1.74 22.78 1.99
N GLU A 27 1.52 21.98 0.96
CA GLU A 27 0.23 21.76 0.31
C GLU A 27 0.15 20.33 -0.19
N TRP A 28 -1.06 19.86 -0.46
CA TRP A 28 -1.27 18.59 -1.11
C TRP A 28 -0.74 18.61 -2.54
N SER A 29 0.09 17.64 -2.91
CA SER A 29 0.58 17.52 -4.29
C SER A 29 0.43 16.11 -4.83
N THR A 30 -0.12 15.99 -6.03
CA THR A 30 -0.13 14.76 -6.83
C THR A 30 0.99 14.72 -7.86
N LYS A 31 1.89 15.71 -7.87
CA LYS A 31 2.99 15.84 -8.85
C LYS A 31 3.88 14.59 -8.92
N TYR A 32 4.08 13.94 -7.77
CA TYR A 32 4.82 12.69 -7.69
C TYR A 32 3.87 11.58 -7.26
N ALA A 33 3.94 10.44 -7.95
CA ALA A 33 3.17 9.23 -7.67
C ALA A 33 3.67 8.49 -6.42
N ILE A 34 3.51 9.10 -5.24
CA ILE A 34 4.01 8.58 -3.94
C ILE A 34 2.93 7.72 -3.26
N PHE A 35 2.10 7.02 -4.03
CA PHE A 35 1.08 6.11 -3.48
C PHE A 35 1.60 4.67 -3.30
N ASN A 36 2.67 4.29 -4.01
CA ASN A 36 3.35 2.99 -3.89
C ASN A 36 4.83 3.13 -3.57
N ALA A 37 5.34 2.30 -2.67
CA ALA A 37 6.75 2.22 -2.29
C ALA A 37 7.33 0.86 -2.70
N ASN A 38 8.02 0.80 -3.85
CA ASN A 38 8.64 -0.44 -4.32
C ASN A 38 9.70 -0.93 -3.31
N ILE A 39 9.57 -2.19 -2.88
CA ILE A 39 10.45 -2.88 -1.93
C ILE A 39 11.94 -2.77 -2.30
N GLU A 40 12.28 -2.83 -3.59
CA GLU A 40 13.65 -2.71 -4.11
C GLU A 40 14.27 -1.33 -3.88
N ARG A 41 13.42 -0.31 -3.71
CA ARG A 41 13.83 1.08 -3.52
C ARG A 41 13.77 1.55 -2.07
N LEU A 42 13.29 0.72 -1.14
CA LEU A 42 13.07 1.16 0.25
C LEU A 42 14.36 1.60 0.93
N GLU A 43 15.46 0.90 0.71
CA GLU A 43 16.75 1.21 1.36
C GLU A 43 17.60 2.20 0.54
N SER A 44 17.45 2.22 -0.78
CA SER A 44 18.25 3.07 -1.68
C SER A 44 17.67 4.48 -1.82
N SER A 45 16.35 4.65 -1.74
CA SER A 45 15.69 5.96 -1.76
C SER A 45 15.83 6.65 -0.40
N PRO A 46 16.44 7.85 -0.31
CA PRO A 46 16.55 8.57 0.96
C PRO A 46 15.19 8.83 1.63
N MET A 47 14.17 9.10 0.81
CA MET A 47 12.79 9.29 1.25
C MET A 47 12.24 8.04 1.93
N TRP A 48 12.26 6.90 1.24
CA TRP A 48 11.73 5.65 1.79
C TRP A 48 12.53 5.14 2.95
N ARG A 49 13.86 5.23 2.87
CA ARG A 49 14.76 4.78 3.94
C ARG A 49 14.50 5.53 5.24
N ASN A 50 14.16 6.81 5.17
CA ASN A 50 13.83 7.58 6.38
C ASN A 50 12.49 7.17 6.98
N LEU A 51 11.46 6.93 6.16
CA LEU A 51 10.17 6.44 6.65
C LEU A 51 10.26 5.00 7.19
N LEU A 52 11.03 4.13 6.54
CA LEU A 52 11.18 2.71 6.92
C LEU A 52 11.64 2.52 8.36
N LYS A 53 12.47 3.44 8.88
CA LYS A 53 13.03 3.40 10.25
C LYS A 53 11.96 3.36 11.34
N SER A 54 10.88 4.12 11.19
CA SER A 54 9.89 4.31 12.29
C SER A 54 8.47 4.61 11.85
N LYS A 55 8.22 4.77 10.55
CA LYS A 55 6.92 5.15 9.98
C LYS A 55 6.29 4.00 9.19
N ARG A 56 6.31 2.81 9.79
CA ARG A 56 5.63 1.63 9.26
C ARG A 56 4.15 1.66 9.62
N CYS A 57 3.30 1.24 8.69
CA CYS A 57 1.87 1.08 8.92
C CYS A 57 1.36 -0.21 8.28
N ILE A 58 0.13 -0.54 8.64
CA ILE A 58 -0.63 -1.63 8.05
C ILE A 58 -1.95 -1.06 7.53
N MET A 59 -2.34 -1.46 6.32
CA MET A 59 -3.65 -1.16 5.76
C MET A 59 -4.48 -2.45 5.73
N PRO A 60 -5.47 -2.61 6.64
CA PRO A 60 -6.42 -3.71 6.56
C PRO A 60 -7.31 -3.57 5.32
N VAL A 61 -7.49 -4.66 4.58
CA VAL A 61 -8.32 -4.74 3.37
C VAL A 61 -9.07 -6.06 3.31
N THR A 62 -10.19 -6.09 2.58
CA THR A 62 -10.90 -7.33 2.21
C THR A 62 -10.45 -7.87 0.86
N SER A 63 -10.02 -6.97 -0.03
CA SER A 63 -9.61 -7.24 -1.40
C SER A 63 -8.84 -6.02 -1.95
N PHE A 64 -8.18 -6.18 -3.09
CA PHE A 64 -7.70 -5.05 -3.89
C PHE A 64 -8.04 -5.29 -5.36
N TYR A 65 -8.07 -4.22 -6.15
CA TYR A 65 -8.44 -4.31 -7.56
C TYR A 65 -7.21 -4.17 -8.45
N GLU A 66 -7.21 -4.87 -9.58
CA GLU A 66 -6.19 -4.72 -10.61
C GLU A 66 -6.83 -4.62 -11.99
N TRP A 67 -6.29 -3.71 -12.80
CA TRP A 67 -6.75 -3.48 -14.17
C TRP A 67 -5.61 -3.81 -15.14
N PRO A 68 -5.70 -4.95 -15.83
CA PRO A 68 -4.66 -5.38 -16.75
C PRO A 68 -4.63 -4.48 -17.99
N GLU A 69 -3.44 -4.31 -18.58
CA GLU A 69 -3.26 -3.39 -19.72
C GLU A 69 -4.00 -3.84 -20.99
N LYS A 70 -4.18 -5.16 -21.24
CA LYS A 70 -4.82 -5.69 -22.46
C LYS A 70 -5.55 -7.02 -22.25
N GLY A 71 -6.72 -7.16 -22.88
CA GLY A 71 -7.35 -8.45 -23.19
C GLY A 71 -7.95 -9.25 -22.02
N LYS A 72 -7.92 -8.71 -20.80
CA LYS A 72 -8.50 -9.35 -19.61
C LYS A 72 -9.45 -8.40 -18.89
N PRO A 73 -10.54 -8.89 -18.29
CA PRO A 73 -11.39 -8.06 -17.45
C PRO A 73 -10.63 -7.61 -16.19
N PRO A 74 -10.98 -6.45 -15.62
CA PRO A 74 -10.51 -6.07 -14.29
C PRO A 74 -10.86 -7.14 -13.25
N LEU A 75 -9.99 -7.29 -12.25
CA LEU A 75 -10.18 -8.26 -11.17
C LEU A 75 -10.35 -7.56 -9.84
N GLU A 76 -11.25 -8.09 -9.03
CA GLU A 76 -11.14 -8.02 -7.58
C GLU A 76 -10.32 -9.22 -7.09
N ILE A 77 -9.24 -8.94 -6.37
CA ILE A 77 -8.25 -9.93 -5.91
C ILE A 77 -8.38 -10.10 -4.41
N PHE A 78 -8.43 -11.36 -4.00
CA PHE A 78 -8.53 -11.79 -2.62
C PHE A 78 -7.27 -12.57 -2.23
N ALA A 79 -6.96 -12.52 -0.94
CA ALA A 79 -5.94 -13.34 -0.32
C ALA A 79 -6.54 -14.06 0.89
N ASN A 80 -5.74 -14.89 1.57
CA ASN A 80 -6.12 -15.52 2.85
C ASN A 80 -7.47 -16.25 2.79
N GLY A 81 -7.73 -16.97 1.69
CA GLY A 81 -8.99 -17.70 1.50
C GLY A 81 -10.26 -16.82 1.43
N GLY A 82 -10.11 -15.53 1.10
CA GLY A 82 -11.22 -14.57 1.07
C GLY A 82 -11.49 -13.85 2.40
N HIS A 83 -10.71 -14.13 3.44
CA HIS A 83 -10.77 -13.38 4.69
C HIS A 83 -10.00 -12.05 4.60
N PRO A 84 -10.36 -11.05 5.42
CA PRO A 84 -9.59 -9.81 5.50
C PRO A 84 -8.11 -10.07 5.77
N PHE A 85 -7.27 -9.26 5.13
CA PHE A 85 -5.82 -9.32 5.21
C PHE A 85 -5.25 -7.90 5.33
N ALA A 86 -3.93 -7.82 5.43
CA ALA A 86 -3.21 -6.59 5.71
C ALA A 86 -2.18 -6.33 4.63
N LEU A 87 -2.08 -5.10 4.16
CA LEU A 87 -1.00 -4.64 3.29
C LEU A 87 0.05 -3.90 4.13
N ALA A 88 1.33 -4.17 3.86
CA ALA A 88 2.43 -3.41 4.43
C ALA A 88 2.46 -2.01 3.81
N GLY A 89 2.70 -0.99 4.63
CA GLY A 89 2.79 0.39 4.17
C GLY A 89 3.81 1.21 4.95
N LEU A 90 4.08 2.39 4.41
CA LEU A 90 4.81 3.47 5.06
C LEU A 90 3.89 4.68 5.16
N TRP A 91 3.94 5.38 6.29
CA TRP A 91 3.12 6.58 6.51
C TRP A 91 3.98 7.81 6.80
N SER A 92 3.36 8.97 6.77
CA SER A 92 4.02 10.23 7.08
C SER A 92 2.98 11.25 7.57
N THR A 93 3.47 12.19 8.39
CA THR A 93 2.70 13.33 8.86
C THR A 93 3.11 14.56 8.08
N TRP A 94 2.13 15.35 7.66
CA TRP A 94 2.32 16.63 6.99
C TRP A 94 1.30 17.65 7.51
N PHE A 95 1.46 18.92 7.14
CA PHE A 95 0.60 20.00 7.60
C PHE A 95 0.00 20.74 6.42
N ASP A 96 -1.33 20.78 6.37
CA ASP A 96 -2.10 21.51 5.37
C ASP A 96 -2.70 22.75 6.02
N GLY A 97 -2.15 23.94 5.73
CA GLY A 97 -2.60 25.18 6.39
C GLY A 97 -2.52 25.13 7.93
N GLY A 98 -1.53 24.42 8.48
CA GLY A 98 -1.37 24.22 9.93
C GLY A 98 -2.19 23.08 10.52
N VAL A 99 -3.06 22.44 9.73
CA VAL A 99 -3.81 21.25 10.15
C VAL A 99 -2.94 20.02 9.94
N ARG A 100 -2.71 19.26 11.01
CA ARG A 100 -1.99 17.99 10.96
C ARG A 100 -2.79 16.97 10.13
N ARG A 101 -2.12 16.33 9.17
CA ARG A 101 -2.69 15.32 8.27
C ARG A 101 -1.75 14.13 8.17
N GLU A 102 -2.34 12.94 8.09
CA GLU A 102 -1.59 11.71 7.86
C GLU A 102 -1.80 11.23 6.43
N SER A 103 -0.75 10.64 5.87
CA SER A 103 -0.77 10.08 4.54
C SER A 103 0.09 8.83 4.47
N PHE A 104 -0.13 7.98 3.47
CA PHE A 104 0.59 6.73 3.37
C PHE A 104 0.80 6.26 1.94
N ALA A 105 1.76 5.35 1.80
CA ALA A 105 2.04 4.57 0.60
C ALA A 105 1.98 3.08 0.95
N VAL A 106 1.45 2.28 0.03
CA VAL A 106 1.49 0.81 0.13
C VAL A 106 2.84 0.32 -0.38
N ILE A 107 3.46 -0.63 0.33
CA ILE A 107 4.69 -1.25 -0.15
C ILE A 107 4.32 -2.27 -1.24
N THR A 108 5.01 -2.20 -2.36
CA THR A 108 4.83 -3.14 -3.47
C THR A 108 6.07 -4.00 -3.69
N THR A 109 5.86 -5.18 -4.21
CA THR A 109 6.89 -6.17 -4.57
C THR A 109 6.64 -6.71 -5.98
N ALA A 110 7.55 -7.54 -6.49
CA ALA A 110 7.37 -8.25 -7.74
C ALA A 110 6.13 -9.14 -7.68
N ALA A 111 5.42 -9.25 -8.81
CA ALA A 111 4.27 -10.13 -8.93
C ALA A 111 4.66 -11.61 -8.74
N ASN A 112 3.80 -12.36 -8.03
CA ASN A 112 3.85 -13.82 -8.01
C ASN A 112 3.26 -14.41 -9.30
N ASP A 113 3.27 -15.73 -9.44
CA ASP A 113 2.78 -16.43 -10.64
C ASP A 113 1.35 -16.03 -11.01
N PHE A 114 0.45 -15.90 -10.01
CA PHE A 114 -0.92 -15.44 -10.23
C PHE A 114 -0.95 -14.01 -10.79
N MET A 115 -0.27 -13.06 -10.12
CA MET A 115 -0.30 -11.65 -10.48
C MET A 115 0.42 -11.35 -11.79
N SER A 116 1.45 -12.12 -12.14
CA SER A 116 2.29 -11.90 -13.32
C SER A 116 1.48 -11.87 -14.62
N ALA A 117 0.33 -12.54 -14.64
CA ALA A 117 -0.59 -12.58 -15.76
C ALA A 117 -1.46 -11.31 -15.91
N TYR A 118 -1.42 -10.40 -14.93
CA TYR A 118 -2.25 -9.18 -14.87
C TYR A 118 -1.42 -7.91 -14.69
N HIS A 119 -0.40 -7.94 -13.84
CA HIS A 119 0.47 -6.81 -13.56
C HIS A 119 1.84 -7.27 -13.07
N ARG A 120 2.88 -6.47 -13.28
CA ARG A 120 4.28 -6.82 -12.93
C ARG A 120 4.61 -6.72 -11.44
N ALA A 121 3.74 -6.07 -10.67
CA ALA A 121 3.94 -5.80 -9.26
C ALA A 121 2.64 -6.04 -8.50
N MET A 122 2.77 -6.32 -7.20
CA MET A 122 1.67 -6.57 -6.30
C MET A 122 1.96 -5.94 -4.93
N PRO A 123 0.95 -5.68 -4.08
CA PRO A 123 1.21 -5.18 -2.74
C PRO A 123 1.88 -6.27 -1.87
N VAL A 124 2.69 -5.86 -0.90
CA VAL A 124 3.20 -6.77 0.13
C VAL A 124 2.08 -7.09 1.10
N ILE A 125 1.65 -8.35 1.12
CA ILE A 125 0.60 -8.86 2.01
C ILE A 125 1.23 -9.44 3.27
N LEU A 126 0.68 -9.06 4.43
CA LEU A 126 1.10 -9.54 5.75
C LEU A 126 0.14 -10.64 6.23
N GLU A 127 0.56 -11.89 6.08
CA GLU A 127 -0.29 -13.09 6.17
C GLU A 127 -0.95 -13.32 7.51
N SER A 128 -0.19 -13.12 8.58
CA SER A 128 -0.61 -13.49 9.93
C SER A 128 -0.60 -12.27 10.84
N LYS A 129 -1.39 -12.33 11.90
CA LYS A 129 -1.35 -11.31 12.95
C LYS A 129 0.03 -11.17 13.58
N ASP A 130 0.85 -12.22 13.56
CA ASP A 130 2.19 -12.17 14.13
C ASP A 130 3.18 -11.48 13.20
N ILE A 131 3.12 -11.75 11.88
CA ILE A 131 3.88 -10.99 10.88
C ILE A 131 3.45 -9.51 10.88
N GLN A 132 2.15 -9.23 11.03
CA GLN A 132 1.64 -7.87 11.19
C GLN A 132 2.23 -7.17 12.43
N LYS A 133 2.24 -7.84 13.59
CA LYS A 133 2.87 -7.30 14.80
C LYS A 133 4.37 -7.07 14.61
N LEU A 134 5.09 -8.06 14.07
CA LEU A 134 6.52 -7.94 13.81
C LEU A 134 6.82 -6.75 12.91
N TRP A 135 6.09 -6.59 11.80
CA TRP A 135 6.24 -5.44 10.91
C TRP A 135 6.02 -4.11 11.65
N LEU A 136 4.97 -4.03 12.46
CA LEU A 136 4.56 -2.80 13.12
C LEU A 136 5.48 -2.42 14.30
N LEU A 137 5.96 -3.40 15.05
CA LEU A 137 6.70 -3.20 16.30
C LEU A 137 8.22 -3.24 16.09
N GLU A 138 8.71 -4.19 15.30
CA GLU A 138 10.14 -4.45 15.12
C GLU A 138 10.62 -3.92 13.77
N GLY A 139 9.85 -4.17 12.71
CA GLY A 139 10.25 -3.86 11.34
C GLY A 139 11.39 -4.75 10.85
N GLY A 140 11.88 -4.48 9.64
CA GLY A 140 12.89 -5.32 9.00
C GLY A 140 12.53 -5.62 7.56
N MET A 141 13.52 -5.63 6.67
CA MET A 141 13.31 -5.94 5.25
C MET A 141 13.03 -7.43 5.01
N ASP A 142 13.51 -8.29 5.91
CA ASP A 142 13.25 -9.73 5.94
C ASP A 142 11.77 -10.06 6.16
N ILE A 143 11.06 -9.27 6.96
CA ILE A 143 9.60 -9.40 7.17
C ILE A 143 8.83 -9.19 5.86
N LEU A 144 9.38 -8.37 4.96
CA LEU A 144 8.75 -8.05 3.67
C LEU A 144 9.09 -9.07 2.56
N ARG A 145 10.01 -10.01 2.83
CA ARG A 145 10.52 -10.97 1.84
C ARG A 145 9.89 -12.35 2.06
N GLY A 146 9.60 -13.03 0.95
CA GLY A 146 9.34 -14.47 0.95
C GLY A 146 7.88 -14.86 1.08
N PHE A 147 7.02 -14.39 0.18
CA PHE A 147 5.63 -14.80 0.23
C PHE A 147 5.10 -15.43 -1.06
N GLU A 148 4.60 -16.66 -0.92
CA GLU A 148 3.66 -17.30 -1.82
C GLU A 148 2.23 -17.18 -1.26
N CYS A 149 1.55 -16.04 -1.49
CA CYS A 149 0.09 -16.05 -1.29
C CYS A 149 -0.54 -16.88 -2.36
N HIS A 150 -1.42 -17.78 -1.94
CA HIS A 150 -2.52 -18.15 -2.80
C HIS A 150 -3.46 -16.95 -2.94
N LEU A 151 -3.43 -16.34 -4.13
CA LEU A 151 -4.37 -15.30 -4.53
C LEU A 151 -5.48 -15.91 -5.37
N THR A 152 -6.68 -15.38 -5.21
CA THR A 152 -7.82 -15.68 -6.07
C THR A 152 -8.39 -14.40 -6.64
N GLY A 153 -8.97 -14.48 -7.84
CA GLY A 153 -9.51 -13.33 -8.56
C GLY A 153 -10.95 -13.55 -8.97
N LYS A 154 -11.79 -12.55 -8.77
CA LYS A 154 -13.15 -12.48 -9.31
C LYS A 154 -13.19 -11.41 -10.41
N PRO A 155 -13.52 -11.77 -11.66
CA PRO A 155 -13.76 -10.79 -12.71
C PRO A 155 -14.85 -9.81 -12.31
N LEU A 156 -14.59 -8.53 -12.54
CA LEU A 156 -15.59 -7.49 -12.37
C LEU A 156 -16.55 -7.56 -13.56
N THR A 157 -17.82 -7.87 -13.26
CA THR A 157 -18.91 -7.96 -14.25
C THR A 157 -19.56 -6.62 -14.51
N ASP A 158 -19.48 -5.71 -13.54
CA ASP A 158 -20.04 -4.37 -13.60
C ASP A 158 -18.93 -3.33 -13.76
N LYS A 159 -19.23 -2.23 -14.45
CA LYS A 159 -18.39 -1.02 -14.35
C LYS A 159 -18.48 -0.54 -12.91
N ILE A 160 -17.41 -0.67 -12.15
CA ILE A 160 -17.32 0.04 -10.88
C ILE A 160 -17.16 1.53 -11.21
N GLU A 161 -18.25 2.28 -11.16
CA GLU A 161 -18.23 3.73 -11.36
C GLU A 161 -17.27 4.39 -10.34
N ASN A 162 -16.49 5.36 -10.80
CA ASN A 162 -15.64 6.23 -9.96
C ASN A 162 -14.52 5.55 -9.14
N VAL A 163 -14.14 4.31 -9.44
CA VAL A 163 -13.00 3.64 -8.75
C VAL A 163 -11.66 3.85 -9.46
N TYR A 164 -11.69 4.32 -10.71
CA TYR A 164 -10.54 4.98 -11.30
C TYR A 164 -10.60 6.50 -11.04
N PRO A 165 -9.50 7.16 -10.63
CA PRO A 165 -9.34 8.58 -10.96
C PRO A 165 -9.38 8.67 -12.49
N ASP A 166 -10.17 9.61 -13.00
CA ASP A 166 -10.17 10.00 -14.41
C ASP A 166 -8.73 10.03 -14.90
N ARG A 167 -8.38 9.25 -15.94
CA ARG A 167 -7.04 9.27 -16.57
C ARG A 167 -6.85 10.57 -17.37
N SER A 168 -7.19 11.72 -16.78
CA SER A 168 -7.11 13.04 -17.39
C SER A 168 -5.77 13.73 -17.16
N ASP A 169 -4.85 13.11 -16.40
CA ASP A 169 -3.57 13.68 -15.99
C ASP A 169 -2.34 12.94 -16.52
N GLY A 170 -2.43 12.36 -17.74
CA GLY A 170 -1.32 12.32 -18.70
C GLY A 170 0.06 11.79 -18.25
N LEU A 171 0.16 10.96 -17.23
CA LEU A 171 1.43 10.39 -16.77
C LEU A 171 1.48 8.91 -17.09
N ALA A 172 2.19 8.63 -18.19
CA ALA A 172 2.63 7.31 -18.66
C ALA A 172 3.79 6.75 -17.82
#